data_AF-A0A1S8CB99-F1
#
_entry.id   AF-A0A1S8CB99-F1
#
_cell.length_a   1.000
_cell.length_b   1.000
_cell.length_c   1.000
_cell.angle_alpha   90.00
_cell.angle_beta   90.00
_cell.angle_gamma   90.00
#
_symmetry.space_group_name_H-M   'P 1'
#
loop_
_entity.id
_entity.type
_entity.pdbx_description
1 polymer ?
#
loop_
_entity_poly.entity_id
_entity_poly.type
_entity_poly.pdbx_seq_one_letter_code
_entity_poly.pdbx_strand_id
1 'polypeptide(L)'
;MQITDAQADVRRTYRGGSVGQAVSATVWAAAGVVHVTVSPTAAIAALFLGGVLIFPVTSVLLRLLGGPATLPAGHPMAGWVLRSP
;
A
#
# COMPACT_ATOMS: atom_id res chain seq x y z
N MET A 1 18.46 5.61 17.51
CA MET A 1 17.47 4.57 17.14
C MET A 1 18.22 3.40 16.55
N GLN A 2 18.02 2.18 17.04
CA GLN A 2 18.59 0.99 16.38
C GLN A 2 17.76 0.64 15.14
N ILE A 3 18.36 -0.07 14.17
CA ILE A 3 17.64 -0.49 12.95
C ILE A 3 16.40 -1.33 13.29
N THR A 4 16.51 -2.19 14.31
CA THR A 4 15.40 -3.03 14.80
C THR A 4 14.21 -2.19 15.25
N ASP A 5 14.46 -1.10 15.99
CA ASP A 5 13.42 -0.18 16.45
C ASP A 5 12.77 0.51 15.23
N ALA A 6 13.59 0.96 14.29
CA ALA A 6 13.11 1.63 13.08
C ALA A 6 12.21 0.73 12.22
N GLN A 7 12.54 -0.56 12.12
CA GLN A 7 11.70 -1.55 11.45
C GLN A 7 10.43 -1.87 12.25
N ALA A 8 10.49 -1.89 13.58
CA ALA A 8 9.32 -2.08 14.42
C ALA A 8 8.32 -0.92 14.25
N ASP A 9 8.81 0.31 14.16
CA ASP A 9 7.99 1.51 13.91
C ASP A 9 7.34 1.50 12.52
N VAL A 10 8.06 1.04 11.48
CA VAL A 10 7.48 0.79 10.15
C VAL A 10 6.34 -0.21 10.24
N ARG A 11 6.56 -1.38 10.88
CA ARG A 11 5.52 -2.41 11.03
C ARG A 11 4.32 -1.90 11.81
N ARG A 12 4.54 -1.13 12.88
CA ARG A 12 3.44 -0.54 13.66
C ARG A 12 2.64 0.48 12.85
N THR A 13 3.33 1.40 12.17
CA THR A 13 2.72 2.47 11.37
C THR A 13 1.88 1.91 10.22
N TYR A 14 2.41 0.94 9.48
CA TYR A 14 1.73 0.33 8.35
C TYR A 14 0.93 -0.94 8.70
N ARG A 15 0.72 -1.22 9.99
CA ARG A 15 0.01 -2.42 10.50
C ARG A 15 0.51 -3.73 9.88
N GLY A 16 1.83 -3.87 9.78
CA GLY A 16 2.51 -5.01 9.16
C GLY A 16 2.25 -5.14 7.66
N GLY A 17 1.68 -4.12 7.01
CA GLY A 17 1.27 -4.16 5.60
C GLY A 17 -0.08 -4.85 5.34
N SER A 18 -0.77 -5.34 6.38
CA SER A 18 -2.02 -6.10 6.26
C SER A 18 -3.10 -5.35 5.45
N VAL A 19 -3.26 -4.05 5.69
CA VAL A 19 -4.23 -3.21 4.97
C VAL A 19 -3.90 -3.15 3.48
N GLY A 20 -2.62 -2.98 3.13
CA GLY A 20 -2.19 -2.95 1.73
C GLY A 20 -2.38 -4.29 1.04
N GLN A 21 -2.16 -5.41 1.75
CA GLN A 21 -2.42 -6.74 1.23
C GLN A 21 -3.92 -6.97 0.96
N ALA A 22 -4.79 -6.53 1.88
CA ALA A 22 -6.24 -6.61 1.69
C ALA A 22 -6.69 -5.81 0.46
N VAL A 23 -6.23 -4.55 0.33
CA VAL A 23 -6.53 -3.70 -0.84
C VAL A 23 -6.04 -4.35 -2.14
N SER A 24 -4.81 -4.87 -2.13
CA SER A 24 -4.22 -5.55 -3.29
C SER A 24 -5.03 -6.78 -3.69
N ALA A 25 -5.43 -7.60 -2.72
CA ALA A 25 -6.26 -8.78 -2.95
C ALA A 25 -7.62 -8.39 -3.55
N THR A 26 -8.25 -7.31 -3.08
CA THR A 26 -9.50 -6.80 -3.65
C THR A 26 -9.33 -6.33 -5.09
N VAL A 27 -8.25 -5.62 -5.41
CA VAL A 27 -7.95 -5.18 -6.80
C VAL A 27 -7.76 -6.39 -7.72
N TRP A 28 -6.98 -7.39 -7.28
CA TRP A 28 -6.77 -8.62 -8.04
C TRP A 28 -8.07 -9.41 -8.23
N ALA A 29 -8.89 -9.54 -7.19
CA ALA A 29 -10.18 -10.22 -7.28
C ALA A 29 -11.12 -9.50 -8.26
N ALA A 30 -11.20 -8.16 -8.19
CA ALA A 30 -12.01 -7.36 -9.11
C ALA A 30 -11.56 -7.55 -10.56
N ALA A 31 -10.25 -7.53 -10.82
CA ALA A 31 -9.73 -7.80 -12.16
C ALA A 31 -10.01 -9.24 -12.64
N GLY A 32 -9.95 -10.22 -11.74
CA GLY A 32 -10.34 -11.61 -12.05
C GLY A 32 -11.82 -11.72 -12.44
N VAL A 33 -12.71 -11.00 -11.75
CA VAL A 33 -14.13 -10.92 -12.13
C VAL A 33 -14.30 -10.28 -13.51
N VAL A 34 -13.60 -9.18 -13.78
CA VAL A 34 -13.62 -8.50 -15.10
C VAL A 34 -13.09 -9.42 -16.20
N HIS A 35 -12.06 -10.23 -15.91
CA HIS A 35 -11.51 -11.20 -16.86
C HIS A 35 -12.56 -12.23 -17.29
N VAL A 36 -13.29 -12.80 -16.34
CA VAL A 36 -14.30 -13.84 -16.59
C VAL A 36 -15.57 -13.29 -17.23
N THR A 37 -15.95 -12.04 -16.91
CA THR A 37 -17.25 -11.47 -17.30
C THR A 37 -17.21 -10.49 -18.47
N VAL A 38 -16.04 -9.90 -18.78
CA VAL A 38 -15.90 -8.83 -19.80
C VAL A 38 -14.90 -9.22 -20.88
N SER A 39 -13.61 -9.16 -20.59
CA SER A 39 -12.53 -9.56 -21.52
C SER A 39 -11.16 -9.54 -20.84
N PRO A 40 -10.16 -10.24 -21.39
CA PRO A 40 -8.78 -10.14 -20.91
C PRO A 40 -8.21 -8.72 -20.95
N THR A 41 -8.47 -7.96 -22.02
CA THR A 41 -7.97 -6.58 -22.15
C THR A 41 -8.58 -5.65 -21.10
N ALA A 42 -9.88 -5.78 -20.83
CA ALA A 42 -10.55 -5.01 -19.78
C ALA A 42 -9.97 -5.33 -18.39
N ALA A 43 -9.64 -6.60 -18.12
CA ALA A 43 -9.02 -7.01 -16.86
C ALA A 43 -7.62 -6.42 -16.67
N ILE A 44 -6.81 -6.36 -17.74
CA ILE A 44 -5.49 -5.69 -17.71
C ILE A 44 -5.65 -4.21 -17.38
N ALA A 45 -6.60 -3.53 -18.02
CA ALA A 45 -6.89 -2.12 -17.71
C ALA A 45 -7.34 -1.93 -16.26
N ALA A 46 -8.20 -2.83 -15.74
CA ALA A 46 -8.63 -2.82 -14.35
C ALA A 46 -7.46 -3.04 -13.36
N LEU A 47 -6.55 -3.97 -13.65
CA LEU A 47 -5.32 -4.16 -12.85
C LEU A 47 -4.41 -2.93 -12.88
N PHE A 48 -4.23 -2.32 -14.05
CA PHE A 48 -3.38 -1.14 -14.18
C PHE A 48 -3.93 0.03 -13.35
N LEU A 49 -5.21 0.38 -13.56
CA LEU A 49 -5.86 1.46 -12.84
C LEU A 49 -5.98 1.16 -11.34
N GLY A 50 -6.38 -0.07 -10.99
CA GLY A 50 -6.48 -0.51 -9.60
C GLY A 50 -5.11 -0.50 -8.91
N GLY A 51 -4.05 -0.92 -9.60
CA GLY A 51 -2.68 -0.94 -9.11
C GLY A 51 -2.17 0.44 -8.70
N VAL A 52 -2.45 1.48 -9.51
CA VAL A 52 -2.16 2.88 -9.18
C VAL A 52 -2.87 3.31 -7.89
N LEU A 53 -4.08 2.80 -7.66
CA LEU A 53 -4.90 3.14 -6.51
C LEU A 53 -4.55 2.37 -5.22
N ILE A 54 -3.74 1.31 -5.28
CA ILE A 54 -3.42 0.48 -4.10
C ILE A 54 -2.83 1.33 -2.98
N PHE A 55 -1.79 2.12 -3.27
CA PHE A 55 -1.14 2.96 -2.27
C PHE A 55 -2.06 4.05 -1.70
N PRO A 56 -2.70 4.94 -2.49
CA PRO A 56 -3.55 6.00 -1.94
C PRO A 56 -4.74 5.43 -1.16
N VAL A 57 -5.38 4.35 -1.63
CA VAL A 57 -6.48 3.70 -0.90
C VAL A 57 -5.97 3.11 0.43
N THR A 58 -4.81 2.44 0.42
CA THR A 58 -4.19 1.91 1.64
C THR A 58 -3.90 3.02 2.64
N SER A 59 -3.33 4.14 2.20
CA SER A 59 -3.04 5.29 3.06
C SER A 59 -4.30 5.90 3.65
N VAL A 60 -5.37 6.06 2.85
CA VAL A 60 -6.67 6.56 3.35
C VAL A 60 -7.26 5.60 4.38
N LEU A 61 -7.27 4.29 4.12
CA LEU A 61 -7.78 3.30 5.07
C LEU A 61 -6.98 3.28 6.37
N LEU A 62 -5.65 3.38 6.32
CA LEU A 62 -4.82 3.47 7.52
C LEU A 62 -5.19 4.70 8.38
N ARG A 63 -5.48 5.85 7.75
CA ARG A 63 -5.95 7.06 8.46
C ARG A 63 -7.34 6.84 9.08
N LEU A 64 -8.27 6.26 8.33
CA LEU A 64 -9.64 5.99 8.80
C LEU A 64 -9.64 5.01 9.99
N LEU A 65 -8.69 4.07 10.02
CA LEU A 65 -8.53 3.15 11.13
C LEU A 65 -7.86 3.78 12.38
N GLY A 66 -7.60 5.08 12.38
CA GLY A 66 -7.10 5.84 13.53
C GLY A 66 -5.58 5.78 13.73
N GLY A 67 -4.82 5.31 12.73
CA GLY A 67 -3.35 5.26 12.79
C GLY A 67 -2.67 6.34 11.95
N PRO A 68 -1.39 6.66 12.22
CA PRO A 68 -0.57 7.43 11.29
C PRO A 68 -0.40 6.63 9.98
N ALA A 69 -0.50 7.31 8.83
CA ALA A 69 -0.30 6.69 7.52
C ALA A 69 1.09 6.92 6.93
N THR A 70 1.94 7.64 7.66
CA THR A 70 3.31 7.98 7.27
C THR A 70 4.21 8.01 8.50
N LEU A 71 5.48 7.70 8.30
CA LEU A 71 6.50 7.86 9.35
C LEU A 71 6.76 9.36 9.61
N PRO A 72 7.15 9.74 10.84
CA PRO A 72 7.54 11.11 11.16
C PRO A 72 8.71 11.61 10.31
N ALA A 73 8.76 12.92 10.07
CA ALA A 73 9.91 13.55 9.43
C ALA A 73 11.18 13.30 10.27
N GLY A 74 12.30 12.98 9.62
CA GLY A 74 13.56 12.63 10.30
C GLY A 74 13.64 11.17 10.80
N HIS A 75 12.57 10.38 10.67
CA HIS A 75 12.66 8.94 10.93
C HIS A 75 13.65 8.30 9.94
N PRO A 76 14.59 7.45 10.40
CA PRO A 76 15.66 6.91 9.56
C PRO A 76 15.13 6.11 8.35
N MET A 77 13.93 5.54 8.45
CA MET A 77 13.25 4.85 7.34
C MET A 77 12.29 5.73 6.52
N ALA A 78 12.05 6.98 6.91
CA ALA A 78 11.21 7.91 6.14
C ALA A 78 11.98 8.57 4.98
N GLY A 79 13.31 8.69 5.10
CA GLY A 79 14.14 9.55 4.25
C GLY A 79 14.92 8.88 3.12
N TRP A 80 14.80 7.57 2.89
CA TRP A 80 15.64 6.88 1.91
C TRP A 80 15.32 7.20 0.44
N VAL A 81 14.19 7.85 0.13
CA VAL A 81 13.87 8.29 -1.24
C VAL A 81 14.48 9.67 -1.58
N LEU A 82 14.91 10.47 -0.60
CA LEU A 82 15.45 11.82 -0.80
C LEU A 82 16.96 11.93 -0.53
N ARG A 83 17.65 10.81 -0.32
CA ARG A 83 19.08 10.77 0.09
C ARG A 83 19.94 9.77 -0.70
N SER A 84 19.50 9.35 -1.88
CA SER A 84 20.40 8.75 -2.88
C SER A 84 21.02 9.86 -3.74
N PRO A 85 22.35 9.92 -3.94
CA PRO A 85 23.00 10.90 -4.82
C PRO A 85 22.55 10.77 -6.28
#